data_AF-A0A521UR30-F1
#
_entry.id   AF-A0A521UR30-F1
#
_cell.length_a   1.000
_cell.length_b   1.000
_cell.length_c   1.000
_cell.angle_alpha   90.00
_cell.angle_beta   90.00
_cell.angle_gamma   90.00
#
_symmetry.space_group_name_H-M   'P 1'
#
loop_
_entity.id
_entity.type
_entity.pdbx_description
1 polymer ?
#
loop_
_entity_poly.entity_id
_entity_poly.type
_entity_poly.pdbx_seq_one_letter_code
_entity_poly.pdbx_strand_id
1 'polypeptide(L)'
;MKKLANMIRLAAVTLVAASIAQELRKPPEERTWHGKVAGFVPYDYRVPTVERLREAYWDPDNPRVFTERAFGLGWGVNFPALFSRLKELYQEYCAH
;
A
#
# COMPACT_ATOMS: atom_id res chain seq x y z
N MET A 1 12.65 -20.43 7.47
CA MET A 1 11.65 -19.84 6.55
C MET A 1 10.22 -19.80 7.12
N LYS A 2 9.61 -20.93 7.54
CA LYS A 2 8.22 -20.95 8.06
C LYS A 2 7.98 -20.00 9.26
N LYS A 3 8.92 -19.94 10.22
CA LYS A 3 8.84 -19.03 11.38
C LYS A 3 8.77 -17.55 10.97
N LEU A 4 9.63 -17.13 10.03
CA LEU A 4 9.65 -15.75 9.53
C LEU A 4 8.33 -15.40 8.82
N ALA A 5 7.83 -16.28 7.95
CA ALA A 5 6.55 -16.07 7.28
C ALA A 5 5.39 -15.92 8.27
N ASN A 6 5.39 -16.71 9.35
CA ASN A 6 4.38 -16.61 10.41
C ASN A 6 4.50 -15.31 11.20
N MET A 7 5.73 -14.83 11.48
CA MET A 7 5.93 -13.53 12.11
C MET A 7 5.43 -12.38 11.24
N ILE A 8 5.70 -12.41 9.93
CA ILE A 8 5.21 -11.40 8.99
C ILE A 8 3.68 -11.41 8.94
N ARG A 9 3.05 -12.60 8.87
CA ARG A 9 1.60 -12.72 8.91
C ARG A 9 1.01 -12.17 10.20
N LEU A 10 1.61 -12.50 11.34
CA LEU A 10 1.17 -11.98 12.63
C LEU A 10 1.24 -10.45 12.65
N ALA A 11 2.36 -9.87 12.23
CA ALA A 11 2.51 -8.42 12.15
C ALA A 11 1.45 -7.78 11.23
N ALA A 12 1.19 -8.38 10.06
CA ALA A 12 0.17 -7.88 9.13
C ALA A 12 -1.23 -7.92 9.76
N VAL A 13 -1.61 -9.04 10.40
CA VAL A 13 -2.90 -9.17 11.10
C VAL A 13 -3.02 -8.15 12.23
N THR A 14 -1.96 -7.97 13.02
CA THR A 14 -1.93 -6.98 14.10
C THR A 14 -2.10 -5.56 13.57
N LEU A 15 -1.44 -5.19 12.48
CA LEU A 15 -1.58 -3.86 11.88
C LEU A 15 -2.99 -3.62 11.34
N VAL A 16 -3.60 -4.61 10.69
CA VAL A 16 -5.00 -4.52 10.23
C VAL A 16 -5.93 -4.32 11.43
N ALA A 17 -5.83 -5.18 12.45
CA ALA A 17 -6.66 -5.07 13.65
C ALA A 17 -6.46 -3.72 14.36
N ALA A 18 -5.22 -3.25 14.47
CA ALA A 18 -4.90 -1.96 15.08
C ALA A 18 -5.49 -0.78 14.30
N SER A 19 -5.43 -0.80 12.96
CA SER A 19 -6.01 0.27 12.13
C SER A 19 -7.54 0.33 12.20
N ILE A 20 -8.21 -0.83 12.28
CA ILE A 20 -9.67 -0.89 12.48
C ILE A 20 -10.01 -0.40 13.89
N ALA A 21 -9.28 -0.87 14.91
CA ALA A 21 -9.49 -0.44 16.29
C ALA A 21 -9.28 1.08 16.47
N GLN A 22 -8.31 1.66 15.75
CA GLN A 22 -8.06 3.11 15.72
C GLN A 22 -9.28 3.89 15.24
N GLU A 23 -10.00 3.41 14.21
CA GLU A 23 -11.24 4.05 13.74
C GLU A 23 -12.41 3.80 14.70
N LEU A 24 -12.57 2.58 15.21
CA LEU A 24 -13.69 2.25 16.10
C LEU A 24 -13.63 3.00 17.45
N ARG A 25 -12.44 3.39 17.91
CA ARG A 25 -12.23 4.21 19.11
C ARG A 25 -12.69 5.67 18.95
N LYS A 26 -12.82 6.16 17.72
CA LYS A 26 -13.33 7.51 17.45
C LYS A 26 -14.86 7.53 17.56
N PRO A 27 -15.47 8.66 17.97
CA PRO A 27 -16.90 8.91 17.77
C PRO A 27 -17.30 8.64 16.31
N PRO A 28 -18.50 8.10 16.04
CA PRO A 28 -18.92 7.75 14.68
C PRO A 28 -18.74 8.89 13.65
N GLU A 29 -19.01 10.13 14.07
CA GLU A 29 -18.90 11.35 13.25
C GLU A 29 -17.45 11.69 12.86
N GLU A 30 -16.46 11.21 13.62
CA GLU A 30 -15.03 11.49 13.41
C GLU A 30 -14.31 10.35 12.66
N ARG A 31 -15.03 9.26 12.32
CA ARG A 31 -14.45 8.11 11.62
C ARG A 31 -14.21 8.45 10.16
N THR A 32 -12.94 8.50 9.78
CA THR A 32 -12.55 8.77 8.39
C THR A 32 -12.38 7.49 7.59
N TRP A 33 -12.13 6.36 8.26
CA TRP A 33 -11.81 5.08 7.62
C TRP A 33 -10.59 5.10 6.69
N HIS A 34 -9.74 6.12 6.81
CA HIS A 34 -8.47 6.22 6.11
C HIS A 34 -7.46 6.98 6.99
N GLY A 35 -6.18 6.67 6.83
CA GLY A 35 -5.12 7.29 7.64
C GLY A 35 -3.82 6.50 7.62
N LYS A 36 -3.05 6.61 8.70
CA LYS A 36 -1.83 5.81 8.93
C LYS A 36 -1.92 5.12 10.28
N VAL A 37 -1.64 3.81 10.31
CA VAL A 37 -1.47 3.05 11.56
C VAL A 37 0.01 3.04 11.95
N ALA A 38 0.27 3.10 13.26
CA ALA A 38 1.62 3.24 13.83
C ALA A 38 2.41 4.46 13.30
N GLY A 39 1.73 5.46 12.71
CA GLY A 39 2.33 6.69 12.18
C GLY A 39 2.91 6.60 10.76
N PHE A 40 3.06 5.40 10.19
CA PHE A 40 3.74 5.23 8.89
C PHE A 40 3.02 4.33 7.89
N VAL A 41 2.29 3.29 8.31
CA VAL A 41 1.63 2.37 7.36
C VAL A 41 0.28 2.96 6.95
N PRO A 42 0.08 3.38 5.69
CA PRO A 42 -1.20 3.94 5.27
C PRO A 42 -2.29 2.86 5.27
N TYR A 43 -3.55 3.27 5.44
CA TYR A 43 -4.73 2.44 5.21
C TYR A 43 -5.86 3.29 4.61
N ASP A 44 -6.69 2.67 3.77
CA ASP A 44 -7.94 3.25 3.28
C ASP A 44 -9.01 2.17 3.18
N TYR A 45 -10.08 2.27 3.97
CA TYR A 45 -11.19 1.30 3.99
C TYR A 45 -12.45 1.82 3.30
N ARG A 46 -12.36 2.95 2.59
CA ARG A 46 -13.47 3.48 1.78
C ARG A 46 -13.58 2.67 0.50
N VAL A 47 -14.79 2.55 -0.04
CA VAL A 47 -14.98 1.89 -1.34
C VAL A 47 -14.16 2.64 -2.40
N PRO A 48 -13.23 1.96 -3.10
CA PRO A 48 -12.39 2.63 -4.09
C PRO A 48 -13.20 3.02 -5.32
N THR A 49 -12.82 4.14 -5.95
CA THR A 49 -13.30 4.47 -7.29
C THR A 49 -12.39 3.86 -8.37
N VAL A 50 -12.86 3.81 -9.61
CA VAL A 50 -12.05 3.32 -10.74
C VAL A 50 -10.82 4.20 -10.95
N GLU A 51 -10.97 5.50 -10.74
CA GLU A 51 -9.89 6.49 -10.83
C GLU A 51 -8.82 6.21 -9.78
N ARG A 52 -9.19 5.94 -8.53
CA ARG A 52 -8.21 5.58 -7.47
C ARG A 52 -7.50 4.26 -7.77
N LEU A 53 -8.18 3.28 -8.35
CA LEU A 53 -7.55 2.03 -8.77
C LEU A 53 -6.51 2.30 -9.87
N ARG A 54 -6.85 3.14 -10.84
CA ARG A 54 -5.92 3.56 -11.90
C ARG A 54 -4.72 4.32 -11.32
N GLU A 55 -4.94 5.32 -10.47
CA GLU A 55 -3.87 6.10 -9.83
C GLU A 55 -2.94 5.24 -8.96
N ALA A 56 -3.50 4.27 -8.23
CA ALA A 56 -2.73 3.41 -7.35
C ALA A 56 -1.86 2.39 -8.11
N TYR A 57 -2.38 1.82 -9.20
CA TYR A 57 -1.76 0.65 -9.82
C TYR A 57 -1.29 0.86 -11.27
N TRP A 58 -1.87 1.81 -12.00
CA TRP A 58 -1.64 2.03 -13.42
C TRP A 58 -1.66 3.52 -13.80
N ASP A 59 -0.65 4.24 -13.31
CA ASP A 59 -0.45 5.66 -13.59
C ASP A 59 0.86 5.86 -14.36
N PRO A 60 0.83 5.81 -15.71
CA PRO A 60 2.04 5.92 -16.53
C PRO A 60 2.77 7.25 -16.39
N ASP A 61 2.05 8.30 -15.98
CA ASP A 61 2.58 9.67 -15.87
C ASP A 61 3.27 9.91 -14.53
N ASN A 62 3.10 9.00 -13.56
CA ASN A 62 3.68 9.09 -12.23
C ASN A 62 4.90 8.15 -12.09
N PRO A 63 6.11 8.68 -11.87
CA PRO A 63 7.32 7.87 -11.82
C PRO A 63 7.52 7.11 -10.51
N ARG A 64 6.63 7.27 -9.51
CA ARG A 64 6.75 6.59 -8.21
C ARG A 64 6.29 5.14 -8.32
N VAL A 65 7.14 4.22 -7.87
CA VAL A 65 6.80 2.79 -7.76
C VAL A 65 5.77 2.54 -6.66
N PHE A 66 5.93 3.20 -5.50
CA PHE A 66 4.99 3.10 -4.39
C PHE A 66 4.04 4.30 -4.40
N THR A 67 2.76 3.99 -4.30
CA THR A 67 1.64 4.95 -4.36
C THR A 67 0.75 4.80 -3.12
N GLU A 68 -0.17 5.74 -2.92
CA GLU A 68 -1.28 5.49 -1.99
C GLU A 68 -2.12 4.33 -2.51
N ARG A 69 -2.50 3.43 -1.60
CA ARG A 69 -3.30 2.26 -1.97
C ARG A 69 -4.76 2.66 -2.12
N ALA A 70 -5.42 2.18 -3.17
CA ALA A 70 -6.84 2.44 -3.39
C ALA A 70 -7.75 1.86 -2.28
N PHE A 71 -7.35 0.72 -1.69
CA PHE A 71 -8.10 0.06 -0.62
C PHE A 71 -7.24 -0.88 0.22
N GLY A 72 -7.44 -0.87 1.54
CA GLY A 72 -6.82 -1.67 2.58
C GLY A 72 -5.55 -1.05 3.18
N LEU A 73 -4.81 -1.84 3.98
CA LEU A 73 -3.54 -1.50 4.64
C LEU A 73 -2.31 -1.59 3.70
N GLY A 74 -1.45 -0.58 3.68
CA GLY A 74 -0.17 -0.55 2.96
C GLY A 74 -0.19 0.33 1.71
N TRP A 75 0.88 0.26 0.93
CA TRP A 75 1.07 1.03 -0.30
C TRP A 75 0.55 0.31 -1.54
N GLY A 76 0.12 1.08 -2.53
CA GLY A 76 -0.09 0.60 -3.89
C GLY A 76 1.24 0.40 -4.61
N VAL A 77 1.20 -0.33 -5.72
CA VAL A 77 2.35 -0.53 -6.60
C VAL A 77 1.97 -0.09 -8.00
N ASN A 78 2.58 0.99 -8.48
CA ASN A 78 2.40 1.48 -9.83
C ASN A 78 3.21 0.62 -10.80
N PHE A 79 2.53 -0.27 -11.53
CA PHE A 79 3.18 -1.25 -12.39
C PHE A 79 3.98 -0.63 -13.55
N PRO A 80 3.47 0.39 -14.28
CA PRO A 80 4.25 1.13 -15.26
C PRO A 80 5.61 1.62 -14.73
N ALA A 81 5.61 2.28 -13.56
CA ALA A 81 6.85 2.77 -12.95
C ALA A 81 7.76 1.61 -12.53
N LEU A 82 7.22 0.56 -11.92
CA LEU A 82 7.99 -0.62 -11.53
C LEU A 82 8.70 -1.26 -12.73
N PHE A 83 8.00 -1.47 -13.85
CA PHE A 83 8.57 -2.11 -15.03
C PHE A 83 9.63 -1.24 -15.70
N SER A 84 9.44 0.08 -15.76
CA SER A 84 10.49 1.00 -16.25
C SER A 84 11.77 0.87 -15.42
N ARG A 85 11.65 0.85 -14.08
CA ARG A 85 12.80 0.70 -13.19
C ARG A 85 13.48 -0.66 -13.34
N LEU A 86 12.71 -1.74 -13.43
CA LEU A 86 13.27 -3.09 -13.64
C LEU A 86 13.98 -3.20 -14.99
N LYS A 87 13.44 -2.55 -16.04
CA LYS A 87 14.08 -2.48 -17.35
C LYS A 87 15.40 -1.73 -17.29
N GLU A 88 15.44 -0.57 -16.65
CA GLU A 88 16.68 0.20 -16.42
C GLU A 88 17.77 -0.67 -15.76
N LEU A 89 17.42 -1.32 -14.64
CA LEU A 89 18.32 -2.21 -13.90
C LEU A 89 18.81 -3.41 -14.74
N TYR A 90 17.92 -3.99 -15.55
CA TYR A 90 18.28 -5.09 -16.43
C TYR A 90 19.25 -4.66 -17.53
N GLN A 91 19.03 -3.48 -18.14
CA GLN A 91 19.95 -2.95 -19.16
C GLN A 91 21.33 -2.64 -18.57
N GLU A 92 21.38 -2.09 -17.36
CA GLU A 92 22.64 -1.83 -16.63
C GLU A 92 23.39 -3.14 -16.35
N TYR A 93 22.69 -4.18 -15.87
CA TYR A 93 23.29 -5.49 -15.63
C TYR A 93 23.85 -6.15 -16.89
N CYS A 94 23.14 -6.07 -18.03
CA CYS A 94 23.60 -6.67 -19.29
C CYS A 94 24.69 -5.85 -20.01
N ALA A 95 24.90 -4.59 -19.64
CA ALA A 95 25.96 -3.75 -20.17
C ALA A 95 27.33 -4.01 -19.50
N HIS A 96 27.34 -4.79 -18.42
CA HIS A 96 28.53 -5.27 -17.71
C HIS A 96 28.85 -6.73 -18.07
#